data_AF-A0A8S3JL34-F1
#
_entry.id   AF-A0A8S3JL34-F1
#
_cell.length_a   1.000
_cell.length_b   1.000
_cell.length_c   1.000
_cell.angle_alpha   90.00
_cell.angle_beta   90.00
_cell.angle_gamma   90.00
#
_symmetry.space_group_name_H-M   'P 1'
#
loop_
_entity.id
_entity.type
_entity.pdbx_description
1 polymer ?
#
loop_
_entity_poly.entity_id
_entity_poly.type
_entity_poly.pdbx_seq_one_letter_code
_entity_poly.pdbx_strand_id
1 'polypeptide(L)'
;MIDCSFLSPIHTIILCKRCSIVYNLLSLRYNSRVRVKTYTDELTPIASITDIYDAANWMEREVWDMYGVYFTNHPDLRRILTDYGFEGHPMRKDFPLPGYTEVRYDEEQRRVVIEPIELSQDYRKFDLNTPWETFPK
;
A
#
# COMPACT_ATOMS: atom_id res chain seq x y z
N MET A 1 -0.92 -14.26 -29.02
CA MET A 1 -0.36 -14.40 -27.66
C MET A 1 0.32 -13.07 -27.35
N ILE A 2 -0.14 -12.34 -26.32
CA ILE A 2 0.42 -11.01 -26.01
C ILE A 2 1.66 -11.27 -25.14
N ASP A 3 2.85 -11.01 -25.68
CA ASP A 3 4.10 -11.10 -24.94
C ASP A 3 4.20 -9.90 -23.98
N CYS A 4 3.61 -10.03 -22.79
CA CYS A 4 3.77 -9.07 -21.69
C CYS A 4 5.08 -9.40 -20.98
N SER A 5 6.16 -8.74 -21.39
CA SER A 5 7.51 -9.03 -20.91
C SER A 5 7.90 -8.22 -19.67
N PHE A 6 7.19 -7.12 -19.38
CA PHE A 6 7.55 -6.22 -18.30
C PHE A 6 6.33 -5.86 -17.43
N LEU A 7 6.44 -6.18 -16.15
CA LEU A 7 5.49 -5.74 -15.12
C LEU A 7 5.94 -4.36 -14.62
N SER A 8 5.07 -3.38 -14.76
CA SER A 8 5.25 -2.05 -14.18
C SER A 8 4.57 -1.98 -12.79
N PRO A 9 4.77 -0.92 -11.99
CA PRO A 9 4.37 -0.89 -10.59
C PRO A 9 2.94 -1.37 -10.34
N ILE A 10 2.80 -2.35 -9.45
CA ILE A 10 1.51 -2.77 -8.92
C ILE A 10 1.01 -1.62 -8.05
N HIS A 11 -0.19 -1.14 -8.34
CA HIS A 11 -0.82 -0.10 -7.55
C HIS A 11 -2.10 -0.64 -6.94
N THR A 12 -2.20 -0.62 -5.62
CA THR A 12 -3.42 -1.04 -4.93
C THR A 12 -4.25 0.20 -4.59
N ILE A 13 -5.53 0.18 -4.97
CA ILE A 13 -6.48 1.24 -4.69
C ILE A 13 -7.56 0.66 -3.78
N ILE A 14 -7.76 1.23 -2.58
CA ILE A 14 -8.83 0.79 -1.69
C ILE A 14 -10.11 1.59 -1.98
N LEU A 15 -11.22 0.91 -2.21
CA LEU A 15 -12.58 1.48 -2.16
C LEU A 15 -13.31 0.77 -1.01
N CYS A 16 -14.02 1.52 -0.17
CA CYS A 16 -14.53 1.07 1.13
C CYS A 16 -14.95 -0.42 1.17
N LYS A 17 -14.31 -1.19 2.07
CA LYS A 17 -14.39 -2.66 2.29
C LYS A 17 -13.77 -3.60 1.26
N ARG A 18 -13.33 -3.12 0.09
CA ARG A 18 -12.71 -3.94 -0.97
C ARG A 18 -11.41 -3.32 -1.46
N CYS A 19 -10.31 -4.04 -1.30
CA CYS A 19 -9.05 -3.66 -1.90
C CYS A 19 -9.09 -4.01 -3.39
N SER A 20 -8.75 -3.07 -4.26
CA SER A 20 -8.56 -3.35 -5.69
C SER A 20 -7.08 -3.32 -6.03
N ILE A 21 -6.58 -4.39 -6.62
CA ILE A 21 -5.17 -4.52 -6.98
C ILE A 21 -5.07 -4.33 -8.48
N VAL A 22 -4.19 -3.41 -8.87
CA VAL A 22 -4.01 -3.02 -10.26
C VAL A 22 -2.63 -3.46 -10.72
N TYR A 23 -2.61 -4.39 -11.67
CA TYR A 23 -1.41 -4.80 -12.38
C TYR A 23 -1.30 -3.98 -13.66
N ASN A 24 -0.19 -3.27 -13.82
CA ASN A 24 0.10 -2.53 -15.03
C ASN A 24 1.17 -3.32 -15.82
N LEU A 25 0.80 -3.77 -17.01
CA LEU A 25 1.65 -4.58 -17.90
C LEU A 25 2.08 -3.73 -19.10
N LEU A 26 3.35 -3.88 -19.49
CA LEU A 26 3.92 -3.28 -20.68
C LEU A 26 4.39 -4.37 -21.65
N SER A 27 3.91 -4.33 -22.89
CA SER A 27 4.46 -5.12 -23.98
C SER A 27 5.41 -4.26 -24.79
N LEU A 28 6.71 -4.59 -24.79
CA LEU A 28 7.73 -3.86 -25.54
C LEU A 28 7.59 -4.07 -27.05
N ARG A 29 7.19 -5.27 -27.47
CA ARG A 29 7.03 -5.63 -28.89
C ARG A 29 5.96 -4.80 -29.60
N TYR A 30 4.85 -4.53 -28.91
CA TYR A 30 3.72 -3.77 -29.45
C TYR A 30 3.62 -2.36 -28.87
N ASN A 31 4.61 -1.94 -28.07
CA ASN A 31 4.63 -0.68 -27.32
C ASN A 31 3.27 -0.30 -26.71
N SER A 32 2.60 -1.29 -26.11
CA SER A 32 1.22 -1.17 -25.63
C SER A 32 1.17 -1.41 -24.13
N ARG A 33 0.32 -0.66 -23.43
CA ARG A 33 0.12 -0.77 -21.98
C ARG A 33 -1.26 -1.35 -21.69
N VAL A 34 -1.31 -2.34 -20.81
CA VAL A 34 -2.54 -2.99 -20.36
C VAL A 34 -2.64 -2.88 -18.85
N ARG A 35 -3.86 -2.67 -18.35
CA ARG A 35 -4.15 -2.60 -16.92
C ARG A 35 -5.14 -3.68 -16.55
N VAL A 36 -4.74 -4.59 -15.66
CA VAL A 36 -5.61 -5.63 -15.12
C VAL A 36 -5.98 -5.25 -13.69
N LYS A 37 -7.27 -5.23 -13.39
CA LYS A 37 -7.77 -4.93 -12.04
C LYS A 37 -8.39 -6.19 -11.45
N THR A 38 -8.02 -6.49 -10.22
CA THR A 38 -8.60 -7.56 -9.41
C THR A 38 -9.12 -6.99 -8.11
N TYR A 39 -10.04 -7.69 -7.46
CA TYR A 39 -10.67 -7.24 -6.22
C TYR A 39 -10.48 -8.31 -5.16
N THR A 40 -10.21 -7.88 -3.94
CA THR A 40 -10.06 -8.73 -2.77
C THR A 40 -10.67 -8.09 -1.55
N ASP A 41 -11.04 -8.93 -0.60
CA ASP A 41 -11.30 -8.53 0.77
C ASP A 41 -9.99 -8.62 1.59
N GLU A 42 -10.00 -8.13 2.83
CA GLU A 42 -8.81 -8.11 3.69
C GLU A 42 -8.37 -9.50 4.14
N LEU A 43 -9.31 -10.44 4.25
CA LEU A 43 -9.08 -11.79 4.74
C LEU A 43 -8.85 -12.79 3.61
N THR A 44 -9.28 -12.47 2.39
CA THR A 44 -9.18 -13.38 1.25
C THR A 44 -7.78 -13.27 0.66
N PRO A 45 -6.98 -14.35 0.67
CA PRO A 45 -5.66 -14.31 0.07
C PRO A 45 -5.72 -14.38 -1.46
N ILE A 46 -4.72 -13.82 -2.12
CA ILE A 46 -4.58 -13.84 -3.58
C ILE A 46 -3.32 -14.62 -3.98
N ALA A 47 -3.36 -15.35 -5.09
CA ALA A 47 -2.17 -16.02 -5.60
C ALA A 47 -1.11 -15.01 -6.05
N SER A 48 0.14 -15.22 -5.63
CA SER A 48 1.28 -14.44 -6.09
C SER A 48 1.54 -14.65 -7.58
N ILE A 49 2.16 -13.65 -8.21
CA ILE A 49 2.59 -13.65 -9.62
C ILE A 49 4.12 -13.72 -9.71
N THR A 50 4.80 -13.96 -8.58
CA THR A 50 6.26 -14.11 -8.51
C THR A 50 6.81 -15.15 -9.47
N ASP A 51 6.06 -16.22 -9.73
CA ASP A 51 6.48 -17.30 -10.61
C ASP A 51 6.52 -16.89 -12.10
N ILE A 52 5.79 -15.83 -12.46
CA ILE A 52 5.72 -15.29 -13.83
C ILE A 52 6.61 -14.06 -13.98
N TYR A 53 6.64 -13.20 -12.96
CA TYR A 53 7.44 -11.98 -12.94
C TYR A 53 8.23 -11.85 -11.63
N ASP A 54 9.55 -12.00 -11.70
CA ASP A 54 10.43 -11.83 -10.54
C ASP A 54 10.32 -10.42 -9.91
N ALA A 55 10.05 -9.41 -10.73
CA ALA A 55 9.85 -8.04 -10.28
C ALA A 55 8.65 -7.90 -9.32
N ALA A 56 7.66 -8.81 -9.40
CA ALA A 56 6.49 -8.80 -8.53
C ALA A 56 6.84 -9.04 -7.05
N ASN A 57 8.00 -9.65 -6.77
CA ASN A 57 8.38 -10.02 -5.41
C ASN A 57 8.36 -8.81 -4.45
N TRP A 58 9.04 -7.72 -4.83
CA TRP A 58 9.10 -6.51 -4.01
C TRP A 58 7.76 -5.77 -3.93
N MET A 59 7.01 -5.78 -5.03
CA MET A 59 5.73 -5.09 -5.12
C MET A 59 4.65 -5.77 -4.29
N GLU A 60 4.59 -7.09 -4.28
CA GLU A 60 3.67 -7.85 -3.42
C GLU A 60 3.98 -7.62 -1.93
N ARG A 61 5.26 -7.53 -1.57
CA ARG A 61 5.70 -7.18 -0.21
C ARG A 61 5.30 -5.77 0.20
N GLU A 62 5.46 -4.79 -0.69
CA GLU A 62 5.01 -3.42 -0.47
C GLU A 62 3.49 -3.38 -0.24
N VAL A 63 2.72 -4.09 -1.07
CA VAL A 63 1.26 -4.15 -0.92
C VAL A 63 0.87 -4.81 0.41
N TRP A 64 1.57 -5.86 0.83
CA TRP A 64 1.36 -6.47 2.15
C TRP A 64 1.63 -5.47 3.28
N ASP A 65 2.75 -4.75 3.24
CA ASP A 65 3.14 -3.80 4.28
C ASP A 65 2.18 -2.61 4.38
N MET A 66 1.80 -2.02 3.24
CA MET A 66 0.99 -0.80 3.19
C MET A 66 -0.51 -1.04 3.36
N TYR A 67 -1.03 -2.15 2.82
CA TYR A 67 -2.47 -2.40 2.73
C TYR A 67 -2.93 -3.61 3.56
N GLY A 68 -2.02 -4.53 3.88
CA GLY A 68 -2.37 -5.74 4.59
C GLY A 68 -3.10 -6.76 3.72
N VAL A 69 -2.80 -6.83 2.43
CA VAL A 69 -3.29 -7.91 1.55
C VAL A 69 -2.31 -9.08 1.56
N TYR A 70 -2.84 -10.28 1.83
CA TYR A 70 -2.02 -11.49 1.89
C TYR A 70 -1.90 -12.18 0.53
N PHE A 71 -0.68 -12.58 0.15
CA PHE A 71 -0.40 -13.34 -1.07
C PHE A 71 -0.05 -14.79 -0.75
N THR A 72 -0.74 -15.76 -1.36
CA THR A 72 -0.40 -17.18 -1.28
C THR A 72 0.69 -17.54 -2.28
N ASN A 73 1.53 -18.52 -1.91
CA ASN A 73 2.68 -19.01 -2.70
C ASN A 73 3.83 -18.01 -2.89
N HIS A 74 3.86 -16.93 -2.11
CA HIS A 74 4.97 -15.98 -2.13
C HIS A 74 6.18 -16.52 -1.33
N PRO A 75 7.43 -16.40 -1.83
CA PRO A 75 8.61 -17.00 -1.20
C PRO A 75 9.07 -16.33 0.13
N ASP A 76 8.95 -15.00 0.27
CA ASP A 76 9.35 -14.26 1.49
C ASP A 76 8.45 -13.02 1.73
N LEU A 77 7.30 -13.23 2.38
CA LEU A 77 6.35 -12.15 2.62
C LEU A 77 6.65 -11.48 3.98
N ARG A 78 7.35 -10.35 3.94
CA ARG A 78 7.68 -9.54 5.13
C ARG A 78 7.65 -8.05 4.82
N ARG A 79 7.57 -7.24 5.88
CA ARG A 79 7.61 -5.77 5.83
C ARG A 79 8.89 -5.25 5.18
N ILE A 80 8.81 -4.07 4.59
CA ILE A 80 9.93 -3.48 3.85
C ILE A 80 10.03 -1.97 3.99
N LEU A 81 8.91 -1.26 4.05
CA LEU A 81 8.88 0.20 4.15
C LEU A 81 8.66 0.65 5.60
N THR A 82 7.86 -0.08 6.37
CA THR A 82 7.58 0.27 7.76
C THR A 82 8.72 -0.12 8.70
N ASP A 83 8.76 0.53 9.87
CA ASP A 83 9.67 0.14 10.94
C ASP A 83 9.39 -1.29 11.43
N TYR A 84 10.41 -1.93 11.99
CA TYR A 84 10.37 -3.33 12.40
C TYR A 84 9.24 -3.62 13.41
N GLY A 85 9.02 -2.70 14.36
CA GLY A 85 8.00 -2.82 15.40
C GLY A 85 6.67 -2.15 15.08
N PHE A 86 6.44 -1.71 13.84
CA PHE A 86 5.24 -0.95 13.49
C PHE A 86 3.96 -1.77 13.65
N GLU A 87 2.87 -1.20 14.14
CA GLU A 87 1.58 -1.91 14.25
C GLU A 87 0.55 -1.27 13.31
N GLY A 88 -0.03 -2.08 12.43
CA GLY A 88 -1.00 -1.64 11.43
C GLY A 88 -0.45 -1.48 10.02
N HIS A 89 -1.30 -0.94 9.14
CA HIS A 89 -1.06 -0.77 7.71
C HIS A 89 -1.34 0.68 7.30
N PRO A 90 -0.31 1.50 7.01
CA PRO A 90 -0.45 2.96 6.92
C PRO A 90 -1.42 3.47 5.85
N MET A 91 -1.50 2.78 4.71
CA MET A 91 -2.31 3.24 3.56
C MET A 91 -3.77 2.78 3.64
N ARG A 92 -4.19 2.17 4.76
CA ARG A 92 -5.62 1.91 5.01
C ARG A 92 -6.34 3.22 5.30
N LYS A 93 -7.58 3.33 4.81
CA LYS A 93 -8.39 4.55 4.98
C LYS A 93 -8.76 4.84 6.44
N ASP A 94 -8.75 3.81 7.28
CA ASP A 94 -9.05 3.93 8.70
C ASP A 94 -7.83 4.40 9.52
N PHE A 95 -6.63 4.36 8.93
CA PHE A 95 -5.40 4.74 9.61
C PHE A 95 -5.26 6.28 9.67
N PRO A 96 -4.99 6.86 10.85
CA PRO A 96 -4.81 8.30 10.99
C PRO A 96 -3.48 8.75 10.35
N LEU A 97 -3.47 9.92 9.70
CA LEU A 97 -2.27 10.49 9.07
C LEU A 97 -1.05 10.57 10.01
N PRO A 98 -1.16 11.06 11.27
CA PRO A 98 -0.01 11.11 12.17
C PRO A 98 0.42 9.74 12.71
N GLY A 99 -0.38 8.70 12.54
CA GLY A 99 -0.17 7.41 13.18
C GLY A 99 -0.56 7.42 14.67
N TYR A 100 -0.08 6.40 15.40
CA TYR A 100 -0.39 6.20 16.82
C TYR A 100 0.78 6.48 17.75
N THR A 101 2.01 6.37 17.23
CA THR A 101 3.24 6.40 18.02
C THR A 101 4.21 7.43 17.48
N GLU A 102 4.96 8.01 18.41
CA GLU A 102 6.09 8.89 18.14
C GLU A 102 7.37 8.35 18.77
N VAL A 103 8.50 8.89 18.35
CA VAL A 103 9.82 8.41 18.72
C VAL A 103 10.60 9.55 19.36
N ARG A 104 11.08 9.33 20.58
CA ARG A 104 11.85 10.31 21.37
C ARG A 104 13.13 9.68 21.92
N TYR A 105 14.19 10.47 22.04
CA TYR A 105 15.39 10.03 22.78
C TYR A 105 15.20 10.29 24.28
N ASP A 106 15.44 9.25 25.08
CA ASP A 106 15.41 9.35 26.54
C ASP A 106 16.84 9.34 27.10
N GLU A 107 17.22 10.42 27.81
CA GLU A 107 18.56 10.58 28.37
C GLU A 107 18.83 9.62 29.52
N GLU A 108 17.82 9.29 30.34
CA GLU A 108 17.97 8.40 31.50
C GLU A 108 18.33 6.98 31.05
N GLN A 109 17.60 6.48 30.04
CA GLN A 109 17.78 5.14 29.50
C GLN A 109 18.83 5.08 28.37
N ARG A 110 19.31 6.24 27.88
CA ARG A 110 20.25 6.38 26.75
C ARG A 110 19.82 5.60 25.50
N ARG A 111 18.51 5.57 25.24
CA ARG A 111 17.92 4.85 24.10
C ARG A 111 16.76 5.62 23.51
N VAL A 112 16.39 5.20 22.30
CA VAL A 112 15.20 5.68 21.63
C VAL A 112 13.98 4.93 22.19
N VAL A 113 12.98 5.68 22.65
CA VAL A 113 11.71 5.16 23.17
C VAL A 113 10.56 5.49 22.21
N ILE A 114 9.56 4.61 22.20
CA ILE A 114 8.34 4.75 21.40
C ILE A 114 7.20 5.08 22.37
N GLU A 115 6.61 6.26 22.22
CA GLU A 115 5.56 6.80 23.09
C GLU A 115 4.28 7.03 22.25
N PRO A 116 3.08 7.07 22.87
CA PRO A 116 1.87 7.49 22.16
C PRO A 116 2.02 8.93 21.66
N ILE A 117 1.45 9.22 20.49
CA ILE A 117 1.67 10.51 19.83
C ILE A 117 1.00 11.69 20.55
N GLU A 118 1.76 12.77 20.74
CA GLU A 118 1.27 14.05 21.27
C GLU A 118 1.70 15.21 20.35
N LEU A 119 0.76 15.68 19.52
CA LEU A 119 1.05 16.78 18.60
C LEU A 119 0.92 18.13 19.31
N SER A 120 1.93 18.99 19.16
CA SER A 120 1.85 20.39 19.61
C SER A 120 0.80 21.20 18.85
N GLN A 121 0.55 20.84 17.60
CA GLN A 121 -0.52 21.38 16.76
C GLN A 121 -1.26 20.23 16.08
N ASP A 122 -2.57 20.18 16.27
CA ASP A 122 -3.43 19.20 15.62
C ASP A 122 -3.50 19.40 14.10
N TYR A 123 -3.71 18.29 13.39
CA TYR A 123 -3.95 18.30 11.95
C TYR A 123 -5.25 19.02 11.62
N ARG A 124 -5.14 20.14 10.88
CA ARG A 124 -6.28 20.91 10.41
C ARG A 124 -6.79 20.35 9.09
N LYS A 125 -7.93 19.65 9.13
CA LYS A 125 -8.63 19.19 7.93
C LYS A 125 -9.43 20.35 7.33
N PHE A 126 -9.06 20.77 6.12
CA PHE A 126 -9.81 21.75 5.36
C PHE A 126 -10.67 21.05 4.31
N ASP A 127 -11.98 21.33 4.30
CA ASP A 127 -12.88 20.85 3.26
C ASP A 127 -12.84 21.82 2.07
N LEU A 128 -12.01 21.48 1.08
CA LEU A 128 -11.78 22.29 -0.12
C LEU A 128 -12.80 22.03 -1.25
N ASN A 129 -13.73 21.10 -1.03
CA ASN A 129 -14.70 20.72 -2.05
C ASN A 129 -15.68 21.86 -2.31
N THR A 130 -15.86 22.20 -3.58
CA THR A 130 -16.88 23.18 -3.99
C THR A 130 -18.28 22.57 -3.90
N PRO A 131 -19.31 23.35 -3.51
CA PRO A 131 -20.69 22.86 -3.49
C PRO A 131 -21.28 22.67 -4.89
N TRP A 132 -20.62 23.21 -5.93
CA TRP A 132 -21.07 23.14 -7.32
C TRP A 132 -20.54 21.90 -8.03
N GLU A 133 -21.37 21.31 -8.89
CA GLU A 133 -20.96 20.19 -9.77
C GLU A 133 -19.99 20.72 -10.83
N THR A 134 -18.79 20.14 -10.89
CA THR A 134 -17.72 20.57 -11.81
C THR A 134 -17.73 19.82 -13.13
N PHE A 135 -18.19 18.57 -13.14
CA PHE A 135 -18.29 17.73 -14.33
C PHE A 135 -19.77 17.37 -14.55
N PRO A 136 -20.39 17.82 -15.65
CA PRO A 136 -21.74 17.38 -15.98
C PRO A 136 -21.75 15.88 -16.22
N LYS A 137 -22.80 15.21 -15.74
CA LYS A 137 -23.03 13.77 -15.92
C LYS A 137 -23.27 13.38 -17.37
#